data_AF-A0A2V1D7Q0-F1
#
_entry.id   AF-A0A2V1D7Q0-F1
#
_cell.length_a   1.000
_cell.length_b   1.000
_cell.length_c   1.000
_cell.angle_alpha   90.00
_cell.angle_beta   90.00
_cell.angle_gamma   90.00
#
_symmetry.space_group_name_H-M   'P 1'
#
loop_
_entity.id
_entity.type
_entity.pdbx_description
1 polymer ?
#
loop_
_entity_poly.entity_id
_entity_poly.type
_entity_poly.pdbx_seq_one_letter_code
_entity_poly.pdbx_strand_id
1 'polypeptide(L)'
;MDLFHTPDGVELQAVSRIVDEAFRDDHGNPTDHPGLRFRFSDSANKGPLRKILSAAEANNRRTESLSQDPVPSGVKKRKRPETPPEDSVSGDEARFIHQEERAAKRIAENDPDYKINK
;
A
#
# COMPACT_ATOMS: atom_id res chain seq x y z
N MET A 1 -4.24 -2.19 12.63
CA MET A 1 -4.24 -0.83 12.06
C MET A 1 -5.66 -0.33 12.25
N ASP A 2 -5.88 0.42 13.32
CA ASP A 2 -7.23 0.79 13.73
C ASP A 2 -7.64 2.08 13.01
N LEU A 3 -8.79 2.00 12.34
CA LEU A 3 -9.29 3.01 11.43
C LEU A 3 -10.39 3.82 12.12
N PHE A 4 -10.09 5.06 12.50
CA PHE A 4 -11.01 5.89 13.26
C PHE A 4 -11.85 6.74 12.32
N HIS A 5 -13.16 6.79 12.58
CA HIS A 5 -14.09 7.60 11.80
C HIS A 5 -14.42 8.86 12.60
N THR A 6 -13.97 10.01 12.10
CA THR A 6 -14.36 11.33 12.58
C THR A 6 -15.48 11.88 11.69
N PRO A 7 -16.21 12.93 12.12
CA PRO A 7 -17.25 13.56 11.31
C PRO A 7 -16.75 14.07 9.95
N ASP A 8 -15.45 14.33 9.83
CA ASP A 8 -14.79 14.86 8.64
C ASP A 8 -14.14 13.76 7.77
N GLY A 9 -14.20 12.49 8.19
CA GLY A 9 -13.72 11.36 7.41
C GLY A 9 -12.96 10.31 8.23
N VAL A 10 -12.22 9.47 7.51
CA VAL A 10 -11.39 8.44 8.14
C VAL A 10 -10.01 9.00 8.43
N GLU A 11 -9.61 8.99 9.70
CA GLU A 11 -8.32 9.48 10.16
C GLU A 11 -7.44 8.34 10.67
N LEU A 12 -6.15 8.40 10.33
CA LEU A 12 -5.12 7.51 10.86
C LEU A 12 -4.56 8.12 12.15
N GLN A 13 -4.80 7.48 13.28
CA GLN A 13 -4.20 7.89 14.55
C GLN A 13 -2.85 7.20 14.76
N ALA A 14 -1.87 7.96 15.27
CA ALA A 14 -0.59 7.39 15.64
C ALA A 14 -0.76 6.49 16.87
N VAL A 15 -0.63 5.18 16.68
CA VAL A 15 -0.84 4.16 17.73
C VAL A 15 0.28 4.20 18.79
N SER A 16 1.44 4.77 18.47
CA SER A 16 2.52 4.98 19.42
C SER A 16 3.42 6.13 19.02
N ARG A 17 3.70 7.03 19.97
CA ARG A 17 4.80 8.00 19.85
C ARG A 17 6.08 7.27 20.20
N ILE A 18 6.93 7.00 19.22
CA ILE A 18 8.28 6.46 19.48
C ILE A 18 9.03 7.53 20.29
N VAL A 19 9.33 7.22 21.55
CA VAL A 19 10.27 7.98 22.37
C VAL A 19 11.66 7.74 21.76
N ASP A 20 12.56 8.73 21.76
CA ASP A 20 13.96 8.56 21.34
C ASP A 20 14.62 7.46 22.19
N GLU A 21 14.42 6.21 21.80
CA GLU A 21 15.05 5.05 22.42
C GLU A 21 16.41 4.85 21.75
N ALA A 22 17.44 4.65 22.56
CA ALA A 22 18.78 4.40 22.06
C ALA A 22 18.77 3.17 21.14
N PHE A 23 19.41 3.28 19.97
CA PHE A 23 19.63 2.12 19.10
C PHE A 23 20.33 1.03 19.91
N ARG A 24 19.93 -0.22 19.70
CA ARG A 24 20.52 -1.38 20.39
C ARG A 24 21.30 -2.23 19.40
N ASP A 25 22.40 -2.82 19.84
CA ASP A 25 23.14 -3.84 19.08
C ASP A 25 22.39 -5.19 19.07
N ASP A 26 22.94 -6.20 18.39
CA ASP A 26 22.38 -7.55 18.32
C ASP A 26 22.29 -8.25 19.70
N HIS A 27 22.96 -7.69 20.71
CA HIS A 27 22.92 -8.15 22.10
C HIS A 27 21.95 -7.33 22.97
N GLY A 28 21.27 -6.34 22.41
CA GLY A 28 20.31 -5.48 23.11
C GLY A 28 20.92 -4.30 23.88
N ASN A 29 22.23 -4.05 23.74
CA ASN A 29 22.92 -2.98 24.45
C ASN A 29 22.76 -1.64 23.72
N PRO A 30 22.52 -0.53 24.44
CA PRO A 30 22.54 0.81 23.86
C PRO A 30 23.85 1.08 23.12
N THR A 31 23.75 1.49 21.86
CA THR A 31 24.90 1.86 21.03
C THR A 31 24.86 3.35 20.70
N ASP A 32 26.03 3.98 20.62
CA ASP A 32 26.21 5.35 20.12
C ASP A 32 26.18 5.41 18.58
N HIS A 33 25.55 4.40 17.95
CA HIS A 33 25.44 4.39 16.50
C HIS A 33 24.41 5.45 16.12
N PRO A 34 24.70 6.32 15.12
CA PRO A 34 23.79 7.40 14.71
C PRO A 34 22.49 6.91 14.03
N GLY A 35 22.15 5.62 14.18
CA GLY A 35 20.99 4.99 13.56
C GLY A 35 20.98 5.04 12.05
N LEU A 36 19.82 4.70 11.47
CA LEU A 36 19.53 4.93 10.07
C LEU A 36 19.14 6.40 9.88
N ARG A 37 20.05 7.21 9.32
CA ARG A 37 19.79 8.63 9.03
C ARG A 37 19.06 8.76 7.69
N PHE A 38 17.74 8.83 7.72
CA PHE A 38 16.95 9.16 6.54
C PHE A 38 17.10 10.65 6.21
N ARG A 39 17.82 10.99 5.14
CA ARG A 39 17.86 12.38 4.66
C ARG A 39 16.66 12.60 3.75
N PHE A 40 15.75 13.49 4.13
CA PHE A 40 14.62 13.90 3.29
C PHE A 40 15.06 14.52 1.93
N SER A 41 16.34 14.88 1.78
CA SER A 41 16.91 15.27 0.48
C SER A 41 17.02 14.11 -0.51
N ASP A 42 17.10 12.88 -0.02
CA ASP A 42 17.35 11.68 -0.81
C ASP A 42 16.05 11.12 -1.42
N SER A 43 14.88 11.66 -1.00
CA SER A 43 13.65 11.54 -1.78
C SER A 43 13.68 12.50 -2.98
N ALA A 44 14.71 12.38 -3.81
CA ALA A 44 14.83 13.10 -5.06
C ALA A 44 14.04 12.35 -6.15
N ASN A 45 12.71 12.34 -6.03
CA ASN A 45 11.86 11.95 -7.15
C ASN A 45 10.88 13.08 -7.51
N LYS A 46 11.46 14.17 -8.01
CA LYS A 46 10.79 15.45 -8.33
C LYS A 46 10.02 15.45 -9.65
N GLY A 47 9.77 14.29 -10.26
CA GLY A 47 9.19 14.18 -11.60
C GLY A 47 7.90 13.36 -11.66
N PRO A 48 7.99 12.02 -11.67
CA PRO A 48 6.86 11.12 -11.86
C PRO A 48 5.81 11.24 -10.75
N LEU A 49 6.22 11.21 -9.47
CA LEU A 49 5.30 11.30 -8.34
C LEU A 49 4.52 12.61 -8.32
N ARG A 50 5.17 13.74 -8.64
CA ARG A 50 4.51 15.05 -8.70
C ARG A 50 3.45 15.12 -9.80
N LYS A 51 3.73 14.54 -10.98
CA LYS A 51 2.77 14.47 -12.09
C LYS A 51 1.54 13.64 -11.72
N ILE A 52 1.75 12.50 -11.05
CA ILE A 52 0.67 11.63 -10.57
C ILE A 52 -0.22 12.37 -9.57
N LEU A 53 0.39 13.04 -8.58
CA LEU A 53 -0.36 13.82 -7.57
C LEU A 53 -1.15 14.97 -8.21
N SER A 54 -0.56 15.73 -9.13
CA SER A 54 -1.27 16.80 -9.84
C SER A 54 -2.42 16.29 -10.73
N ALA A 55 -2.24 15.13 -11.39
CA ALA A 55 -3.30 14.52 -12.20
C ALA A 55 -4.46 14.01 -11.33
N ALA A 56 -4.15 13.39 -10.18
CA ALA A 56 -5.16 12.96 -9.21
C ALA A 56 -5.96 14.14 -8.66
N GLU A 57 -5.29 15.23 -8.27
CA GLU A 57 -5.95 16.44 -7.77
C GLU A 57 -6.87 17.08 -8.82
N ALA A 58 -6.44 17.15 -10.08
CA ALA A 58 -7.26 17.66 -11.17
C ALA A 58 -8.51 16.80 -11.43
N ASN A 59 -8.42 15.48 -11.23
CA ASN A 59 -9.56 14.58 -11.37
C ASN A 59 -10.56 14.72 -10.21
N ASN A 60 -10.09 14.91 -8.97
CA ASN A 60 -10.98 15.14 -7.82
C ASN A 60 -11.81 16.42 -7.97
N ARG A 61 -11.20 17.50 -8.47
CA ARG A 61 -11.93 18.74 -8.79
C ARG A 61 -13.01 18.55 -9.86
N ARG A 62 -12.80 17.62 -10.81
CA ARG A 62 -13.84 17.24 -11.78
C ARG A 62 -14.95 16.43 -11.13
N THR A 63 -14.64 15.54 -10.21
CA THR A 63 -15.67 14.76 -9.50
C THR A 63 -16.56 15.60 -8.59
N GLU A 64 -16.04 16.69 -8.00
CA GLU A 64 -16.88 17.65 -7.27
C GLU A 64 -17.96 18.25 -8.16
N SER A 65 -17.65 18.52 -9.44
CA SER A 65 -18.63 19.01 -10.43
C SER A 65 -19.58 17.93 -11.00
N LEU A 66 -19.29 16.64 -10.82
CA LEU A 66 -20.16 15.54 -11.28
C LEU A 66 -21.29 15.21 -10.28
N SER A 67 -21.31 15.89 -9.12
CA SER A 67 -22.36 15.75 -8.11
C SER A 67 -23.65 16.51 -8.43
N GLN A 68 -23.70 17.24 -9.55
CA GLN A 68 -24.85 18.10 -9.90
C GLN A 68 -26.11 17.35 -10.33
N ASP A 69 -26.06 16.03 -10.47
CA ASP A 69 -27.25 15.20 -10.60
C ASP A 69 -27.53 14.51 -9.25
N PRO A 70 -28.15 15.21 -8.27
CA PRO A 70 -28.57 14.56 -7.05
C PRO A 70 -29.55 13.45 -7.43
N VAL A 71 -29.21 12.23 -7.06
CA VAL A 71 -30.13 11.09 -7.18
C VAL A 71 -31.42 11.50 -6.46
N PRO A 72 -32.59 11.46 -7.12
CA PRO A 72 -33.81 11.93 -6.51
C PRO A 72 -34.07 11.18 -5.20
N SER A 73 -34.43 11.94 -4.16
CA SER A 73 -34.84 11.40 -2.87
C SER A 73 -35.89 10.31 -3.09
N GLY A 74 -35.64 9.10 -2.60
CA GLY A 74 -36.52 7.93 -2.79
C GLY A 74 -36.00 6.83 -3.72
N VAL A 75 -34.89 7.03 -4.44
CA VAL A 75 -34.26 5.95 -5.23
C VAL A 75 -33.54 4.97 -4.29
N LYS A 76 -34.17 3.83 -4.03
CA LYS A 76 -33.53 2.69 -3.34
C LYS A 76 -32.51 2.06 -4.30
N LYS A 77 -31.22 2.10 -3.94
CA LYS A 77 -30.19 1.32 -4.64
C LYS A 77 -30.58 -0.16 -4.57
N ARG A 78 -30.47 -0.88 -5.69
CA ARG A 78 -30.71 -2.33 -5.73
C ARG A 78 -29.76 -3.01 -4.74
N LYS A 79 -30.26 -3.96 -3.97
CA LYS A 79 -29.41 -4.83 -3.14
C LYS A 79 -28.39 -5.48 -4.07
N ARG A 80 -27.10 -5.23 -3.82
CA ARG A 80 -26.04 -5.99 -4.47
C ARG A 80 -26.13 -7.41 -3.90
N PRO A 81 -26.12 -8.46 -4.72
CA PRO A 81 -25.91 -9.81 -4.19
C PRO A 81 -24.60 -9.82 -3.40
N GLU A 82 -24.56 -10.65 -2.36
CA GLU A 82 -23.36 -10.88 -1.54
C GLU A 82 -22.17 -11.18 -2.45
N THR A 83 -21.06 -10.48 -2.23
CA THR A 83 -19.81 -10.78 -2.93
C THR A 83 -19.45 -12.23 -2.59
N PRO A 84 -19.21 -13.10 -3.58
CA PRO A 84 -18.85 -14.49 -3.31
C PRO A 84 -17.65 -14.58 -2.36
N PRO A 85 -17.61 -15.57 -1.46
CA PRO A 85 -16.45 -15.82 -0.62
C PRO A 85 -15.20 -16.01 -1.46
N GLU A 86 -14.09 -15.43 -1.01
CA GLU A 86 -12.78 -15.74 -1.58
C GLU A 86 -12.35 -17.12 -1.06
N ASP A 87 -12.49 -18.15 -1.89
CA ASP A 87 -12.00 -19.50 -1.59
C ASP A 87 -10.60 -19.65 -2.17
N SER A 88 -9.56 -19.54 -1.32
CA SER A 88 -8.24 -20.08 -1.65
C SER A 88 -8.29 -21.59 -1.47
N VAL A 89 -8.42 -22.32 -2.58
CA VAL A 89 -8.52 -23.79 -2.53
C VAL A 89 -7.12 -24.36 -2.33
N SER A 90 -6.96 -25.49 -1.65
CA SER A 90 -5.64 -26.16 -1.51
C SER A 90 -4.92 -26.40 -2.86
N GLY A 91 -5.66 -26.49 -3.97
CA GLY A 91 -5.09 -26.53 -5.32
C GLY A 91 -4.39 -25.22 -5.76
N ASP A 92 -4.70 -24.08 -5.13
CA ASP A 92 -4.03 -22.80 -5.37
C ASP A 92 -2.66 -22.76 -4.67
N GLU A 93 -2.55 -23.34 -3.48
CA GLU A 93 -1.26 -23.45 -2.77
C GLU A 93 -0.26 -24.32 -3.55
N ALA A 94 -0.69 -25.48 -4.06
CA ALA A 94 0.16 -26.34 -4.87
C ALA A 94 0.65 -25.63 -6.15
N ARG A 95 -0.22 -24.83 -6.78
CA ARG A 95 0.13 -24.00 -7.93
C ARG A 95 1.12 -22.90 -7.57
N PHE A 96 1.00 -22.32 -6.37
CA PHE A 96 1.91 -21.29 -5.88
C PHE A 96 3.31 -21.85 -5.57
N ILE A 97 3.38 -22.99 -4.86
CA ILE A 97 4.64 -23.69 -4.56
C ILE A 97 5.41 -24.01 -5.84
N HIS A 98 4.73 -24.55 -6.86
CA HIS A 98 5.38 -24.87 -8.13
C HIS A 98 5.89 -23.63 -8.88
N GLN A 99 5.15 -22.51 -8.80
CA GLN A 99 5.57 -21.24 -9.40
C GLN A 99 6.78 -20.64 -8.68
N GLU A 100 6.80 -20.70 -7.36
CA GLU A 100 7.91 -20.22 -6.54
C GLU A 100 9.18 -21.03 -6.80
N GLU A 101 9.09 -22.36 -6.85
CA GLU A 101 10.23 -23.22 -7.18
C GLU A 101 10.77 -22.93 -8.59
N ARG A 102 9.87 -22.78 -9.58
CA ARG A 102 10.26 -22.43 -10.96
C ARG A 102 10.92 -21.05 -11.02
N ALA A 103 10.41 -20.07 -10.30
CA ALA A 103 10.99 -18.74 -10.22
C ALA A 103 12.39 -18.80 -9.59
N ALA A 104 12.57 -19.52 -8.48
CA ALA A 104 13.86 -19.71 -7.84
C ALA A 104 14.88 -20.38 -8.77
N LYS A 105 14.47 -21.41 -9.54
CA LYS A 105 15.32 -22.05 -10.55
C LYS A 105 15.75 -21.08 -11.64
N ARG A 106 14.83 -20.28 -12.20
CA ARG A 106 15.15 -19.28 -13.24
C ARG A 106 16.11 -18.20 -12.74
N ILE A 107 15.96 -17.77 -11.48
CA ILE A 107 16.88 -16.83 -10.84
C ILE A 107 18.26 -17.48 -10.67
N ALA A 108 18.32 -18.74 -10.22
CA ALA A 108 19.58 -19.47 -10.02
C ALA A 108 20.31 -19.75 -11.35
N GLU A 109 19.57 -20.05 -12.41
CA GLU A 109 20.09 -20.26 -13.77
C GLU A 109 20.39 -18.94 -14.50
N ASN A 110 20.10 -17.79 -13.87
CA ASN A 110 20.27 -16.45 -14.43
C ASN A 110 19.63 -16.31 -15.81
N ASP A 111 18.40 -16.83 -15.94
CA ASP A 111 17.61 -16.85 -17.16
C ASP A 111 17.42 -15.42 -17.70
N PRO A 112 17.97 -15.07 -18.88
CA PRO A 112 17.94 -13.71 -19.42
C PRO A 112 16.53 -13.23 -19.79
N ASP A 113 15.58 -14.15 -19.99
CA ASP A 113 14.18 -13.82 -20.29
C ASP A 113 13.36 -13.59 -19.01
N TYR A 114 13.88 -13.96 -17.82
CA TYR A 114 13.19 -13.78 -16.54
C TYR A 114 13.42 -12.38 -15.96
N LYS A 115 12.47 -11.48 -16.21
CA LYS A 115 12.49 -10.12 -15.66
C LYS A 115 11.98 -10.11 -14.23
N ILE A 116 12.90 -9.93 -13.28
CA ILE A 116 12.54 -9.57 -11.90
C ILE A 116 12.12 -8.10 -11.93
N ASN A 117 10.82 -7.84 -11.82
CA ASN A 117 10.32 -6.49 -11.59
C ASN A 117 10.80 -6.06 -10.20
N LYS A 118 11.68 -5.06 -10.18
CA LYS A 118 12.39 -4.56 -8.98
C LYS A 118 11.72 -3.33 -8.41
#